data_AF-A0A250G1N2-F1
#
_entry.id   AF-A0A250G1N2-F1
#
_cell.length_a   1.000
_cell.length_b   1.000
_cell.length_c   1.000
_cell.angle_alpha   90.00
_cell.angle_beta   90.00
_cell.angle_gamma   90.00
#
_symmetry.space_group_name_H-M   'P 1'
#
loop_
_entity.id
_entity.type
_entity.pdbx_description
1 polymer ?
#
loop_
_entity_poly.entity_id
_entity_poly.type
_entity_poly.pdbx_seq_one_letter_code
_entity_poly.pdbx_strand_id
1 'polypeptide(L)'
;MKLYLFIGAIVLAQLSFAQQVTDSLIVPMAKTEAELKAEKETLKAEKQQLKAEKKAQKAKEKAQKEAERAEKERQKALVQAEKRKKEYAKLQVKVQGMRTKIADKQSEIAKEKNKFEMKKMKGKLSPNDEIKYKERILKKEQQLNKLNTELFKLENKAKRLM
;
A
#
# COMPACT_ATOMS: atom_id res chain seq x y z
N MET A 1 45.06 -5.52 11.77
CA MET A 1 45.65 -4.45 12.60
C MET A 1 46.99 -4.04 12.01
N LYS A 2 47.04 -3.02 11.13
CA LYS A 2 48.30 -2.52 10.52
C LYS A 2 48.06 -1.17 9.81
N LEU A 3 47.36 -0.24 10.46
CA LEU A 3 47.19 1.13 9.95
C LEU A 3 47.31 2.22 11.04
N TYR A 4 47.68 1.84 12.27
CA TYR A 4 47.91 2.79 13.36
C TYR A 4 49.40 3.11 13.58
N LEU A 5 50.31 2.45 12.84
CA LEU A 5 51.76 2.64 12.99
C LEU A 5 52.32 3.82 12.18
N PHE A 6 51.55 4.44 11.29
CA PHE A 6 52.02 5.57 10.47
C PHE A 6 51.61 6.95 11.00
N ILE A 7 50.64 7.02 11.90
CA ILE A 7 50.12 8.30 12.43
C ILE A 7 50.93 8.77 13.66
N GLY A 8 51.61 7.85 14.37
CA GLY A 8 52.44 8.18 15.54
C GLY A 8 53.79 8.83 15.22
N ALA A 9 54.30 8.73 13.99
CA ALA A 9 55.62 9.24 13.63
C ALA A 9 55.64 10.73 13.24
N ILE A 10 54.48 11.31 12.89
CA ILE A 10 54.41 12.71 12.43
C ILE A 10 54.30 13.70 13.61
N VAL A 11 53.85 13.24 14.79
CA VAL A 11 53.66 14.11 15.97
C VAL A 11 54.97 14.36 16.74
N LEU A 12 55.97 13.46 16.65
CA LEU A 12 57.24 13.60 17.37
C LEU A 12 58.21 14.61 16.73
N ALA A 13 57.98 15.04 15.49
CA ALA A 13 58.86 15.99 14.79
C ALA A 13 58.61 17.46 15.16
N GLN A 14 57.51 17.79 15.85
CA GLN A 14 57.16 19.18 16.18
C GLN A 14 57.60 19.64 17.57
N LEU A 15 58.18 18.76 18.39
CA LEU A 15 58.59 19.08 19.78
C LEU A 15 60.02 19.61 19.92
N SER A 16 60.79 19.75 18.83
CA SER A 16 62.22 20.12 18.90
C SER A 16 62.57 21.57 18.53
N PHE A 17 61.59 22.46 18.31
CA PHE A 17 61.84 23.88 18.02
C PHE A 17 61.54 24.83 19.19
N ALA A 18 61.44 24.32 20.42
CA ALA A 18 60.98 25.10 21.58
C ALA A 18 62.09 25.69 22.47
N GLN A 19 63.38 25.65 22.11
CA GLN A 19 64.43 26.04 23.04
C GLN A 19 65.60 26.79 22.41
N GLN A 20 65.40 28.10 22.21
CA GLN A 20 66.34 29.22 22.06
C GLN A 20 65.55 30.27 21.28
N VAL A 21 65.10 31.39 21.84
CA VAL A 21 65.91 32.47 22.39
C VAL A 21 65.10 33.22 23.46
N THR A 22 65.78 33.51 24.56
CA THR A 22 65.37 34.30 25.71
C THR A 22 65.17 35.78 25.38
N ASP A 23 64.28 36.40 26.16
CA ASP A 23 64.23 37.81 26.52
C ASP A 23 64.19 38.84 25.39
N SER A 24 63.05 39.52 25.26
CA SER A 24 62.93 40.89 25.74
C SER A 24 61.62 41.53 25.22
N LEU A 25 61.05 42.40 26.06
CA LEU A 25 60.20 43.55 25.68
C LEU A 25 58.74 43.30 25.29
N ILE A 26 57.87 43.52 26.27
CA ILE A 26 56.73 44.47 26.24
C ILE A 26 56.32 44.94 24.83
N VAL A 27 55.18 44.46 24.29
CA VAL A 27 54.28 45.25 23.41
C VAL A 27 52.84 44.71 23.53
N PRO A 28 51.83 45.58 23.68
CA PRO A 28 50.45 45.22 24.01
C PRO A 28 49.69 44.62 22.83
N MET A 29 48.72 43.76 23.15
CA MET A 29 47.36 43.75 22.58
C MET A 29 47.18 44.45 21.21
N ALA A 30 47.61 43.81 20.12
CA ALA A 30 47.18 44.17 18.77
C ALA A 30 47.39 42.97 17.83
N LYS A 31 46.36 42.13 17.65
CA LYS A 31 46.27 41.28 16.45
C LYS A 31 46.47 42.21 15.26
N THR A 32 47.55 42.04 14.51
CA THR A 32 47.80 42.87 13.32
C THR A 32 46.63 42.74 12.35
N GLU A 33 46.25 43.83 11.70
CA GLU A 33 45.12 43.84 10.76
C GLU A 33 45.22 42.76 9.66
N ALA A 34 46.44 42.28 9.38
CA ALA A 34 46.73 41.21 8.42
C ALA A 34 46.25 39.82 8.89
N GLU A 35 46.52 39.43 10.14
CA GLU A 35 46.04 38.13 10.68
C GLU A 35 44.53 38.15 10.90
N LEU A 36 43.97 39.29 11.31
CA LEU A 36 42.53 39.46 11.47
C LEU A 36 41.78 39.43 10.12
N LYS A 37 42.44 39.83 9.02
CA LYS A 37 41.92 39.71 7.65
C LYS A 37 42.00 38.27 7.16
N ALA A 38 43.11 37.57 7.39
CA ALA A 38 43.26 36.16 7.03
C ALA A 38 42.25 35.25 7.76
N GLU A 39 42.05 35.46 9.07
CA GLU A 39 41.07 34.72 9.89
C GLU A 39 39.62 35.01 9.44
N LYS A 40 39.33 36.24 8.97
CA LYS A 40 38.02 36.59 8.40
C LYS A 40 37.78 35.96 7.01
N GLU A 41 38.81 35.77 6.21
CA GLU A 41 38.71 35.11 4.89
C GLU A 41 38.51 33.61 5.01
N THR A 42 39.26 32.94 5.88
CA THR A 42 39.07 31.50 6.15
C THR A 42 37.68 31.22 6.72
N LEU A 43 37.20 32.03 7.66
CA LEU A 43 35.86 31.92 8.23
C LEU A 43 34.74 32.18 7.19
N LYS A 44 34.99 33.03 6.19
CA LYS A 44 34.06 33.25 5.07
C LYS A 44 34.04 32.05 4.12
N ALA A 45 35.19 31.48 3.79
CA ALA A 45 35.30 30.30 2.94
C ALA A 45 34.64 29.08 3.60
N GLU A 46 34.88 28.86 4.89
CA GLU A 46 34.27 27.78 5.67
C GLU A 46 32.74 27.96 5.76
N LYS A 47 32.24 29.18 5.99
CA LYS A 47 30.80 29.49 5.93
C LYS A 47 30.19 29.22 4.56
N GLN A 48 30.92 29.45 3.46
CA GLN A 48 30.42 29.17 2.12
C GLN A 48 30.34 27.67 1.85
N GLN A 49 31.36 26.90 2.24
CA GLN A 49 31.36 25.44 2.13
C GLN A 49 30.23 24.82 2.96
N LEU A 50 30.05 25.25 4.21
CA LEU A 50 29.01 24.75 5.11
C LEU A 50 27.59 25.11 4.61
N LYS A 51 27.42 26.27 3.94
CA LYS A 51 26.18 26.62 3.24
C LYS A 51 25.93 25.74 2.00
N ALA A 52 26.98 25.41 1.24
CA ALA A 52 26.87 24.56 0.07
C ALA A 52 26.51 23.12 0.45
N GLU A 53 27.16 22.56 1.47
CA GLU A 53 26.82 21.25 2.03
C GLU A 53 25.40 21.21 2.58
N LYS A 54 24.98 22.21 3.37
CA LYS A 54 23.59 22.29 3.86
C LYS A 54 22.57 22.33 2.73
N LYS A 55 22.86 23.03 1.63
CA LYS A 55 21.97 23.06 0.46
C LYS A 55 21.93 21.71 -0.24
N ALA A 56 23.07 21.06 -0.44
CA ALA A 56 23.15 19.74 -1.05
C ALA A 56 22.46 18.66 -0.21
N GLN A 57 22.62 18.70 1.12
CA GLN A 57 21.99 17.77 2.04
C GLN A 57 20.47 17.95 2.09
N LYS A 58 19.98 19.21 2.14
CA LYS A 58 18.55 19.51 2.03
C LYS A 58 17.95 19.08 0.69
N ALA A 59 18.69 19.20 -0.41
CA ALA A 59 18.23 18.74 -1.72
C ALA A 59 18.11 17.22 -1.78
N LYS A 60 19.11 16.49 -1.27
CA LYS A 60 19.07 15.02 -1.15
C LYS A 60 17.94 14.55 -0.24
N GLU A 61 17.73 15.19 0.91
CA GLU A 61 16.67 14.84 1.85
C GLU A 61 15.27 15.07 1.27
N LYS A 62 15.09 16.17 0.52
CA LYS A 62 13.83 16.42 -0.22
C LYS A 62 13.58 15.35 -1.28
N ALA A 63 14.60 15.02 -2.09
CA ALA A 63 14.49 13.99 -3.12
C ALA A 63 14.18 12.60 -2.53
N GLN A 64 14.81 12.23 -1.42
CA GLN A 64 14.53 10.98 -0.71
C GLN A 64 13.10 10.95 -0.14
N LYS A 65 12.66 12.03 0.51
CA LYS A 65 11.29 12.15 1.03
C LYS A 65 10.23 12.06 -0.06
N GLU A 66 10.50 12.62 -1.24
CA GLU A 66 9.59 12.55 -2.37
C GLU A 66 9.54 11.14 -2.98
N ALA A 67 10.70 10.49 -3.13
CA ALA A 67 10.77 9.11 -3.58
C ALA A 67 10.05 8.14 -2.62
N GLU A 68 10.24 8.30 -1.30
CA GLU A 68 9.59 7.48 -0.28
C GLU A 68 8.06 7.66 -0.30
N ARG A 69 7.58 8.91 -0.47
CA ARG A 69 6.14 9.18 -0.61
C ARG A 69 5.56 8.51 -1.86
N ALA A 70 6.23 8.63 -2.99
CA ALA A 70 5.82 8.01 -4.24
C ALA A 70 5.79 6.48 -4.13
N GLU A 71 6.79 5.87 -3.49
CA GLU A 71 6.83 4.42 -3.27
C GLU A 71 5.69 3.97 -2.33
N LYS A 72 5.46 4.70 -1.23
CA LYS A 72 4.38 4.41 -0.28
C LYS A 72 3.00 4.51 -0.93
N GLU A 73 2.78 5.48 -1.82
CA GLU A 73 1.54 5.60 -2.59
C GLU A 73 1.37 4.44 -3.58
N ARG A 74 2.44 4.06 -4.29
CA ARG A 74 2.42 2.88 -5.19
C ARG A 74 2.10 1.60 -4.42
N GLN A 75 2.76 1.37 -3.29
CA GLN A 75 2.49 0.19 -2.44
C GLN A 75 1.05 0.17 -1.93
N LYS A 76 0.51 1.31 -1.47
CA LYS A 76 -0.90 1.41 -1.07
C LYS A 76 -1.85 1.10 -2.22
N ALA A 77 -1.59 1.60 -3.42
CA ALA A 77 -2.39 1.34 -4.60
C ALA A 77 -2.37 -0.15 -4.98
N LEU A 78 -1.21 -0.80 -4.94
CA LEU A 78 -1.06 -2.24 -5.20
C LEU A 78 -1.83 -3.08 -4.18
N VAL A 79 -1.70 -2.77 -2.89
CA VAL A 79 -2.43 -3.47 -1.81
C VAL A 79 -3.95 -3.29 -1.97
N GLN A 80 -4.42 -2.10 -2.34
CA GLN A 80 -5.84 -1.88 -2.60
C GLN A 80 -6.33 -2.66 -3.83
N ALA A 81 -5.56 -2.67 -4.91
CA ALA A 81 -5.90 -3.44 -6.11
C ALA A 81 -5.96 -4.95 -5.80
N GLU A 82 -5.01 -5.47 -5.03
CA GLU A 82 -5.00 -6.87 -4.61
C GLU A 82 -6.21 -7.22 -3.72
N LYS A 83 -6.56 -6.33 -2.78
CA LYS A 83 -7.77 -6.48 -1.94
C LYS A 83 -9.04 -6.53 -2.79
N ARG A 84 -9.18 -5.64 -3.78
CA ARG A 84 -10.32 -5.64 -4.71
C ARG A 84 -10.39 -6.92 -5.54
N LYS A 85 -9.25 -7.39 -6.08
CA LYS A 85 -9.17 -8.67 -6.80
C LYS A 85 -9.61 -9.85 -5.92
N LYS A 86 -9.13 -9.90 -4.67
CA LYS A 86 -9.52 -10.94 -3.69
C LYS A 86 -11.02 -10.87 -3.37
N GLU A 87 -11.58 -9.68 -3.18
CA GLU A 87 -13.01 -9.52 -2.92
C GLU A 87 -13.86 -9.92 -4.14
N TYR A 88 -13.44 -9.53 -5.34
CA TYR A 88 -14.08 -9.92 -6.59
C TYR A 88 -14.09 -11.43 -6.77
N ALA A 89 -12.96 -12.11 -6.55
CA ALA A 89 -12.87 -13.57 -6.62
C ALA A 89 -13.83 -14.25 -5.62
N LYS A 90 -13.91 -13.75 -4.37
CA LYS A 90 -14.87 -14.26 -3.38
C LYS A 90 -16.32 -14.07 -3.82
N LEU A 91 -16.65 -12.95 -4.48
CA LEU A 91 -17.99 -12.71 -5.00
C LEU A 91 -18.30 -13.63 -6.19
N GLN A 92 -17.35 -13.88 -7.08
CA GLN A 92 -17.52 -14.82 -8.19
C GLN A 92 -17.87 -16.23 -7.68
N VAL A 93 -17.18 -16.72 -6.64
CA VAL A 93 -17.52 -18.01 -6.01
C VAL A 93 -18.94 -18.00 -5.43
N LYS A 94 -19.35 -16.91 -4.77
CA LYS A 94 -20.73 -16.77 -4.25
C LYS A 94 -21.78 -16.74 -5.37
N VAL A 95 -21.50 -16.02 -6.46
CA VAL A 95 -22.35 -15.96 -7.67
C VAL A 95 -22.51 -17.35 -8.27
N GLN A 96 -21.42 -18.11 -8.43
CA GLN A 96 -21.48 -19.49 -8.92
C GLN A 96 -22.30 -20.39 -8.00
N GLY A 97 -22.06 -20.36 -6.69
CA GLY A 97 -22.84 -21.16 -5.74
C GLY A 97 -24.34 -20.81 -5.74
N MET A 98 -24.68 -19.53 -5.94
CA MET A 98 -26.06 -19.08 -6.11
C MET A 98 -26.68 -19.58 -7.42
N ARG A 99 -25.93 -19.53 -8.53
CA ARG A 99 -26.39 -20.07 -9.82
C ARG A 99 -26.67 -21.56 -9.74
N THR A 100 -25.85 -22.34 -9.04
CA THR A 100 -26.11 -23.77 -8.80
C THR A 100 -27.41 -23.97 -8.02
N LYS A 101 -27.62 -23.24 -6.92
CA LYS A 101 -28.88 -23.31 -6.14
C LYS A 101 -30.10 -22.94 -6.97
N ILE A 102 -29.99 -21.93 -7.84
CA ILE A 102 -31.05 -21.51 -8.77
C ILE A 102 -31.35 -22.64 -9.76
N ALA A 103 -30.32 -23.26 -10.35
CA ALA A 103 -30.49 -24.36 -11.30
C ALA A 103 -31.15 -25.59 -10.64
N ASP A 104 -30.73 -25.95 -9.42
CA ASP A 104 -31.34 -27.03 -8.65
C ASP A 104 -32.82 -26.74 -8.38
N LYS A 105 -33.15 -25.49 -8.00
CA LYS A 105 -34.53 -25.08 -7.73
C LYS A 105 -35.38 -25.05 -9.00
N GLN A 106 -34.83 -24.61 -10.13
CA GLN A 106 -35.49 -24.69 -11.43
C GLN A 106 -35.78 -26.14 -11.82
N SER A 107 -34.85 -27.06 -11.59
CA SER A 107 -35.04 -28.50 -11.83
C SER A 107 -36.15 -29.08 -10.95
N GLU A 108 -36.19 -28.72 -9.66
CA GLU A 108 -37.28 -29.12 -8.76
C GLU A 108 -38.66 -28.61 -9.21
N ILE A 109 -38.73 -27.36 -9.66
CA ILE A 109 -39.96 -26.75 -10.17
C ILE A 109 -40.39 -27.47 -11.46
N ALA A 110 -39.48 -27.71 -12.39
CA ALA A 110 -39.75 -28.41 -13.63
C ALA A 110 -40.28 -29.83 -13.38
N LYS A 111 -39.66 -30.58 -12.45
CA LYS A 111 -40.13 -31.92 -12.05
C LYS A 111 -41.55 -31.87 -11.46
N GLU A 112 -41.85 -30.89 -10.61
CA GLU A 112 -43.19 -30.73 -10.02
C GLU A 112 -44.23 -30.35 -11.07
N LYS A 113 -43.90 -29.41 -11.98
CA LYS A 113 -44.75 -29.01 -13.11
C LYS A 113 -45.04 -30.21 -14.02
N ASN A 114 -44.02 -30.97 -14.40
CA ASN A 114 -44.20 -32.17 -15.23
C ASN A 114 -45.09 -33.22 -14.55
N LYS A 115 -44.89 -33.45 -13.23
CA LYS A 115 -45.73 -34.37 -12.47
C LYS A 115 -47.18 -33.90 -12.38
N PHE A 116 -47.39 -32.59 -12.21
CA PHE A 116 -48.73 -31.98 -12.21
C PHE A 116 -49.41 -32.17 -13.57
N GLU A 117 -48.77 -31.73 -14.66
CA GLU A 117 -49.31 -31.83 -16.02
C GLU A 117 -49.61 -33.29 -16.41
N MET A 118 -48.70 -34.22 -16.13
CA MET A 118 -48.92 -35.65 -16.40
C MET A 118 -50.15 -36.20 -15.69
N LYS A 119 -50.34 -35.86 -14.40
CA LYS A 119 -51.48 -36.38 -13.65
C LYS A 119 -52.78 -35.69 -14.06
N LYS A 120 -52.73 -34.40 -14.40
CA LYS A 120 -53.85 -33.64 -14.94
C LYS A 120 -54.31 -34.21 -16.28
N MET A 121 -53.40 -34.42 -17.23
CA MET A 121 -53.69 -35.05 -18.53
C MET A 121 -54.28 -36.46 -18.39
N LYS A 122 -53.82 -37.23 -17.38
CA LYS A 122 -54.36 -38.57 -17.10
C LYS A 122 -55.71 -38.55 -16.35
N GLY A 123 -56.27 -37.38 -16.04
CA GLY A 123 -57.51 -37.25 -15.25
C GLY A 123 -57.38 -37.75 -13.81
N LYS A 124 -56.16 -37.87 -13.29
CA LYS A 124 -55.87 -38.42 -11.95
C LYS A 124 -55.75 -37.35 -10.85
N LEU A 125 -56.18 -36.13 -11.12
CA LEU A 125 -56.19 -35.04 -10.14
C LEU A 125 -57.62 -34.64 -9.81
N SER A 126 -57.91 -34.56 -8.51
CA SER A 126 -59.09 -33.87 -8.03
C SER A 126 -58.88 -32.35 -8.09
N PRO A 127 -59.94 -31.53 -8.12
CA PRO A 127 -59.83 -30.07 -8.06
C PRO A 127 -59.01 -29.58 -6.85
N ASN A 128 -59.17 -30.22 -5.68
CA ASN A 128 -58.40 -29.88 -4.48
C ASN A 128 -56.91 -30.22 -4.62
N ASP A 129 -56.59 -31.34 -5.27
CA ASP A 129 -55.19 -31.70 -5.52
C ASP A 129 -54.54 -30.74 -6.52
N GLU A 130 -55.29 -30.25 -7.51
CA GLU A 130 -54.78 -29.23 -8.43
C GLU A 130 -54.37 -27.96 -7.70
N ILE A 131 -55.20 -27.51 -6.78
CA ILE A 131 -54.93 -26.32 -5.96
C ILE A 131 -53.64 -26.54 -5.15
N LYS A 132 -53.51 -27.68 -4.46
CA LYS A 132 -52.30 -28.01 -3.68
C LYS A 132 -51.03 -28.06 -4.53
N TYR A 133 -51.11 -28.62 -5.74
CA TYR A 133 -49.97 -28.66 -6.67
C TYR A 133 -49.56 -27.26 -7.12
N LYS A 134 -50.53 -26.43 -7.54
CA LYS A 134 -50.29 -25.04 -7.96
C LYS A 134 -49.70 -24.22 -6.81
N GLU A 135 -50.23 -24.37 -5.59
CA GLU A 135 -49.71 -23.66 -4.41
C GLU A 135 -48.25 -24.04 -4.11
N ARG A 136 -47.90 -25.33 -4.21
CA ARG A 136 -46.52 -25.80 -4.01
C ARG A 136 -45.57 -25.28 -5.08
N ILE A 137 -45.99 -25.31 -6.34
CA ILE A 137 -45.22 -24.76 -7.46
C ILE A 137 -45.00 -23.25 -7.23
N LEU A 138 -46.05 -22.51 -6.87
CA LEU A 138 -45.97 -21.09 -6.58
C LEU A 138 -45.00 -20.78 -5.43
N LYS A 139 -45.05 -21.53 -4.33
CA LYS A 139 -44.09 -21.37 -3.21
C LYS A 139 -42.64 -21.58 -3.66
N LYS A 140 -42.38 -22.58 -4.51
CA LYS A 140 -41.04 -22.84 -5.07
C LYS A 140 -40.60 -21.72 -6.01
N GLU A 141 -41.50 -21.19 -6.84
CA GLU A 141 -41.23 -20.05 -7.74
C GLU A 141 -40.92 -18.76 -6.95
N GLN A 142 -41.64 -18.51 -5.86
CA GLN A 142 -41.33 -17.40 -4.96
C GLN A 142 -39.94 -17.55 -4.32
N GLN A 143 -39.56 -18.76 -3.90
CA GLN A 143 -38.21 -19.04 -3.41
C GLN A 143 -37.15 -18.82 -4.49
N LEU A 144 -37.41 -19.26 -5.72
CA LEU A 144 -36.53 -19.03 -6.87
C LEU A 144 -36.35 -17.53 -7.14
N ASN A 145 -37.41 -16.72 -7.07
CA ASN A 145 -37.34 -15.27 -7.26
C ASN A 145 -36.52 -14.58 -6.17
N LYS A 146 -36.60 -15.04 -4.92
CA LYS A 146 -35.73 -14.55 -3.83
C LYS A 146 -34.26 -14.83 -4.15
N LEU A 147 -33.93 -16.04 -4.60
CA LEU A 147 -32.58 -16.40 -5.02
C LEU A 147 -32.11 -15.54 -6.21
N ASN A 148 -32.95 -15.34 -7.23
CA ASN A 148 -32.61 -14.47 -8.37
C ASN A 148 -32.34 -13.02 -7.93
N THR A 149 -33.11 -12.51 -6.96
CA THR A 149 -32.90 -11.15 -6.41
C THR A 149 -31.55 -11.06 -5.68
N GLU A 150 -31.20 -12.06 -4.89
CA GLU A 150 -29.90 -12.13 -4.21
C GLU A 150 -28.74 -12.27 -5.21
N LEU A 151 -28.91 -13.08 -6.27
CA LEU A 151 -27.92 -13.22 -7.34
C LEU A 151 -27.66 -11.86 -8.00
N PHE A 152 -28.72 -11.13 -8.36
CA PHE A 152 -28.63 -9.80 -8.94
C PHE A 152 -27.88 -8.82 -8.04
N LYS A 153 -28.13 -8.84 -6.73
CA LYS A 153 -27.39 -8.02 -5.75
C LYS A 153 -25.89 -8.38 -5.73
N LEU A 154 -25.55 -9.67 -5.78
CA LEU A 154 -24.16 -10.14 -5.79
C LEU A 154 -23.44 -9.77 -7.08
N GLU A 155 -24.09 -9.95 -8.23
CA GLU A 155 -23.55 -9.59 -9.55
C GLU A 155 -23.31 -8.08 -9.66
N ASN A 156 -24.25 -7.26 -9.17
CA ASN A 156 -24.05 -5.81 -9.09
C ASN A 156 -22.90 -5.43 -8.16
N LYS A 157 -22.74 -6.12 -7.02
CA LYS A 157 -21.59 -5.88 -6.14
C LYS A 157 -20.28 -6.26 -6.83
N ALA A 158 -20.23 -7.38 -7.55
CA ALA A 158 -19.07 -7.80 -8.30
C ALA A 158 -18.72 -6.80 -9.42
N LYS A 159 -19.72 -6.30 -10.15
CA LYS A 159 -19.55 -5.30 -11.21
C LYS A 159 -18.98 -3.97 -10.70
N ARG A 160 -19.24 -3.58 -9.45
CA ARG A 160 -18.67 -2.37 -8.83
C ARG A 160 -17.20 -2.52 -8.43
N LEU A 161 -16.69 -3.75 -8.35
CA LEU A 161 -15.31 -4.05 -7.95
C LEU A 161 -14.40 -4.39 -9.14
N MET A 162 -15.02 -4.62 -10.31
CA MET A 162 -14.34 -4.72 -11.61
C MET A 162 -13.91 -3.33 -12.07
#